data_AF-A0A2J7RHP0-F1
#
_entry.id   AF-A0A2J7RHP0-F1
#
_cell.length_a   1.000
_cell.length_b   1.000
_cell.length_c   1.000
_cell.angle_alpha   90.00
_cell.angle_beta   90.00
_cell.angle_gamma   90.00
#
_symmetry.space_group_name_H-M   'P 1'
#
loop_
_entity.id
_entity.type
_entity.pdbx_description
1 polymer ?
#
loop_
_entity_poly.entity_id
_entity_poly.type
_entity_poly.pdbx_seq_one_letter_code
_entity_poly.pdbx_strand_id
1 'polypeptide(L)'
;MLNLVLGVLSGEFAKEREKVENRQTFLKLRRQQQLERELNGYVEWICKAEEVILAEERTTEEEKMHIIEARRRAAAKRKKLKNLGKSKSTDTEEEEGEEEDEDVPGSGRSVVLGEDSQLPAQGSIPQDMQSIVYSLAPFTISV
;
A
#
# COMPACT_ATOMS: atom_id res chain seq x y z
N MET A 1 22.07 2.20 -47.26
CA MET A 1 22.15 0.91 -46.52
C MET A 1 22.16 1.13 -45.02
N LEU A 2 23.09 1.91 -44.45
CA LEU A 2 23.21 2.14 -43.00
C LEU A 2 21.94 2.69 -42.32
N ASN A 3 21.24 3.66 -42.92
CA ASN A 3 20.02 4.24 -42.35
C ASN A 3 18.88 3.23 -42.18
N LEU A 4 18.81 2.23 -43.07
CA LEU A 4 17.78 1.19 -43.00
C LEU A 4 18.07 0.22 -41.85
N VAL A 5 19.34 -0.18 -41.69
CA VAL A 5 19.77 -1.03 -40.58
C VAL A 5 19.55 -0.33 -39.23
N LEU A 6 19.87 0.96 -39.14
CA LEU A 6 19.62 1.77 -37.95
C LEU A 6 18.12 1.90 -37.64
N GLY A 7 17.27 2.09 -38.65
CA GLY A 7 15.82 2.13 -38.48
C GLY A 7 15.23 0.82 -37.96
N VAL A 8 15.65 -0.33 -38.52
CA VAL A 8 15.20 -1.65 -38.06
C VAL A 8 15.67 -1.91 -36.64
N LEU A 9 16.94 -1.68 -36.33
CA LEU A 9 17.46 -1.86 -34.97
C LEU A 9 16.76 -0.91 -33.99
N SER A 10 16.58 0.37 -34.32
CA SER A 10 15.88 1.33 -33.47
C SER A 10 14.43 0.94 -33.18
N GLY A 11 13.72 0.36 -34.16
CA GLY A 11 12.36 -0.14 -33.98
C GLY A 11 12.30 -1.39 -33.10
N GLU A 12 13.22 -2.34 -33.30
CA GLU A 12 13.35 -3.54 -32.47
C GLU A 12 13.69 -3.17 -31.01
N PHE A 13 14.60 -2.21 -30.79
CA PHE A 13 14.94 -1.72 -29.46
C PHE A 13 13.79 -0.97 -28.79
N ALA A 14 13.06 -0.11 -29.51
CA ALA A 14 11.91 0.60 -28.96
C ALA A 14 10.83 -0.38 -28.49
N LYS A 15 10.56 -1.41 -29.30
CA LYS A 15 9.58 -2.47 -28.98
C LYS A 15 10.03 -3.33 -27.80
N GLU A 16 11.31 -3.68 -27.72
CA GLU A 16 11.81 -4.45 -26.57
C GLU A 16 11.82 -3.61 -25.29
N ARG A 17 12.13 -2.30 -25.38
CA ARG A 17 12.02 -1.37 -24.25
C ARG A 17 10.59 -1.30 -23.72
N GLU A 18 9.61 -1.10 -24.59
CA GLU A 18 8.19 -1.06 -24.21
C GLU A 18 7.76 -2.37 -23.52
N LYS A 19 8.19 -3.52 -24.06
CA LYS A 19 7.92 -4.83 -23.46
C LYS A 19 8.54 -5.00 -22.08
N VAL A 20 9.78 -4.53 -21.89
CA VAL A 20 10.46 -4.57 -20.58
C VAL A 20 9.76 -3.67 -19.58
N GLU A 21 9.42 -2.44 -19.96
CA GLU A 21 8.69 -1.49 -19.11
C GLU A 21 7.31 -2.04 -18.73
N ASN A 22 6.53 -2.58 -19.68
CA ASN A 22 5.23 -3.21 -19.41
C ASN A 22 5.33 -4.41 -18.45
N ARG A 23 6.40 -5.20 -18.56
CA ARG A 23 6.65 -6.30 -17.61
C ARG A 23 6.99 -5.78 -16.21
N GLN A 24 7.82 -4.74 -16.13
CA GLN A 24 8.20 -4.14 -14.85
C GLN A 24 6.99 -3.49 -14.16
N THR A 25 6.15 -2.75 -14.89
CA THR A 25 4.93 -2.13 -14.34
C THR A 25 3.96 -3.18 -13.83
N PHE A 26 3.77 -4.29 -14.54
CA PHE A 26 2.95 -5.40 -14.07
C PHE A 26 3.46 -6.00 -12.75
N LEU A 27 4.77 -6.24 -12.63
CA LEU A 27 5.36 -6.79 -11.42
C LEU A 27 5.27 -5.81 -10.25
N LYS A 28 5.51 -4.51 -10.50
CA LYS A 28 5.33 -3.45 -9.50
C LYS A 28 3.88 -3.42 -9.02
N LEU A 29 2.90 -3.44 -9.92
CA LEU A 29 1.47 -3.44 -9.58
C LEU A 29 1.08 -4.68 -8.76
N ARG A 30 1.54 -5.88 -9.16
CA ARG A 30 1.27 -7.11 -8.43
C ARG A 30 1.83 -7.06 -7.01
N ARG A 31 3.05 -6.54 -6.85
CA ARG A 31 3.67 -6.37 -5.53
C ARG A 31 2.93 -5.34 -4.69
N GLN A 32 2.52 -4.22 -5.30
CA GLN A 32 1.74 -3.18 -4.63
C GLN A 32 0.42 -3.72 -4.09
N GLN A 33 -0.33 -4.46 -4.90
CA GLN A 33 -1.59 -5.08 -4.46
C GLN A 33 -1.39 -6.08 -3.31
N GLN A 34 -0.27 -6.81 -3.30
CA GLN A 34 0.05 -7.71 -2.20
C GLN A 34 0.34 -6.92 -0.92
N LEU A 35 1.17 -5.89 -0.99
CA LEU A 35 1.47 -5.01 0.14
C LEU A 35 0.21 -4.33 0.67
N GLU A 36 -0.70 -3.91 -0.19
CA GLU A 36 -1.98 -3.31 0.22
C GLU A 36 -2.86 -4.29 0.99
N ARG A 37 -2.95 -5.55 0.55
CA ARG A 37 -3.69 -6.61 1.27
C ARG A 37 -3.05 -6.91 2.62
N GLU A 38 -1.74 -7.09 2.66
CA GLU A 38 -1.00 -7.37 3.90
C GLU A 38 -1.12 -6.19 4.88
N LEU A 39 -0.94 -4.96 4.39
CA LEU A 39 -1.10 -3.75 5.20
C LEU A 39 -2.50 -3.63 5.78
N ASN A 40 -3.54 -3.89 4.99
CA ASN A 40 -4.90 -3.86 5.50
C ASN A 40 -5.11 -4.90 6.61
N GLY A 41 -4.58 -6.11 6.45
CA GLY A 41 -4.59 -7.12 7.51
C GLY A 41 -3.89 -6.67 8.79
N TYR A 42 -2.70 -6.05 8.67
CA TYR A 42 -1.99 -5.50 9.85
C TYR A 42 -2.78 -4.40 10.55
N VAL A 43 -3.42 -3.49 9.80
CA VAL A 43 -4.25 -2.42 10.37
C VAL A 43 -5.43 -2.99 11.14
N GLU A 44 -6.12 -3.99 10.59
CA GLU A 44 -7.23 -4.65 11.27
C GLU A 44 -6.80 -5.30 12.59
N TRP A 45 -5.64 -5.95 12.63
CA TRP A 45 -5.11 -6.54 13.86
C TRP A 45 -4.72 -5.49 14.89
N ILE A 46 -4.09 -4.38 14.47
CA ILE A 46 -3.78 -3.27 15.37
C ILE A 46 -5.07 -2.71 15.97
N CYS A 47 -6.11 -2.46 15.16
CA CYS A 47 -7.37 -1.95 15.67
C CYS A 47 -8.03 -2.91 16.68
N LYS A 48 -7.99 -4.22 16.42
CA LYS A 48 -8.52 -5.23 17.33
C LYS A 48 -7.73 -5.29 18.64
N ALA A 49 -6.40 -5.23 18.58
CA ALA A 49 -5.56 -5.17 19.78
C ALA A 49 -5.83 -3.90 20.60
N GLU A 50 -5.94 -2.75 19.94
CA GLU A 50 -6.30 -1.49 20.58
C GLU A 50 -7.68 -1.57 21.27
N GLU A 51 -8.68 -2.19 20.63
CA GLU A 51 -10.01 -2.38 21.22
C GLU A 51 -9.96 -3.24 22.48
N VAL A 52 -9.19 -4.33 22.46
CA VAL A 52 -8.98 -5.18 23.63
C VAL A 52 -8.31 -4.41 24.76
N ILE A 53 -7.23 -3.67 24.47
CA ILE A 53 -6.50 -2.86 25.48
C ILE A 53 -7.40 -1.77 26.09
N LEU A 54 -8.24 -1.13 25.28
CA LEU A 54 -9.18 -0.11 25.76
C LEU A 54 -10.30 -0.70 26.62
N ALA A 55 -10.76 -1.92 26.31
CA ALA A 55 -11.79 -2.63 27.06
C ALA A 55 -11.28 -3.30 28.35
N GLU A 56 -9.98 -3.63 28.41
CA GLU A 56 -9.35 -4.25 29.58
C GLU A 56 -9.36 -3.29 30.78
N GLU A 57 -9.81 -3.76 31.95
CA GLU A 57 -9.88 -2.94 33.18
C GLU A 57 -8.53 -2.83 33.90
N ARG A 58 -7.57 -3.69 33.53
CA ARG A 58 -6.22 -3.76 34.14
C ARG A 58 -5.16 -2.91 33.41
N THR A 59 -5.48 -2.34 32.26
CA THR A 59 -4.56 -1.49 31.50
C THR A 59 -4.53 -0.08 32.10
N THR A 60 -3.35 0.52 32.12
CA THR A 60 -3.17 1.83 32.73
C THR A 60 -3.90 2.91 31.92
N GLU A 61 -4.43 3.92 32.59
CA GLU A 61 -5.12 5.03 31.91
C GLU A 61 -4.19 5.75 30.92
N GLU A 62 -2.88 5.76 31.19
CA GLU A 62 -1.84 6.31 30.31
C GLU A 62 -1.79 5.55 28.97
N GLU A 63 -1.81 4.21 28.99
CA GLU A 63 -1.83 3.38 27.78
C GLU A 63 -3.10 3.62 26.95
N LYS A 64 -4.26 3.72 27.61
CA LYS A 64 -5.55 4.03 26.96
C LYS A 64 -5.52 5.41 26.31
N MET A 65 -4.99 6.40 27.02
CA MET A 65 -4.83 7.77 26.54
C MET A 65 -3.93 7.85 25.29
N HIS A 66 -2.82 7.13 25.27
CA HIS A 66 -1.93 7.09 24.11
C HIS A 66 -2.61 6.50 22.86
N ILE A 67 -3.41 5.43 23.02
CA ILE A 67 -4.17 4.83 21.92
C ILE A 67 -5.21 5.81 21.37
N ILE A 68 -5.98 6.46 22.25
CA ILE A 68 -7.00 7.44 21.85
C ILE A 68 -6.37 8.64 21.12
N GLU A 69 -5.25 9.14 21.62
CA GLU A 69 -4.52 10.24 21.00
C GLU A 69 -3.96 9.85 19.63
N ALA A 70 -3.40 8.64 19.51
CA ALA A 70 -2.91 8.09 18.24
C ALA A 70 -4.05 7.99 17.21
N ARG A 71 -5.23 7.46 17.60
CA ARG A 71 -6.43 7.43 16.74
C ARG A 71 -6.86 8.82 16.30
N ARG A 72 -6.87 9.79 17.21
CA ARG A 72 -7.23 11.18 16.91
C ARG A 72 -6.25 11.81 15.91
N ARG A 73 -4.94 11.58 16.08
CA ARG A 73 -3.88 12.07 15.19
C ARG A 73 -3.99 11.43 13.81
N ALA A 74 -4.24 10.12 13.72
CA ALA A 74 -4.45 9.41 12.46
C ALA A 74 -5.68 9.93 11.70
N ALA A 75 -6.80 10.13 12.39
CA ALA A 75 -8.02 10.70 11.80
C ALA A 75 -7.80 12.13 11.27
N ALA A 76 -7.04 12.96 12.01
CA ALA A 76 -6.69 14.31 11.57
C ALA A 76 -5.79 14.30 10.32
N LYS A 77 -4.78 13.41 10.25
CA LYS A 77 -3.95 13.24 9.04
C LYS A 77 -4.79 12.83 7.83
N ARG A 78 -5.74 11.91 8.01
CA ARG A 78 -6.63 11.44 6.92
C ARG A 78 -7.55 12.56 6.41
N LYS A 79 -8.05 13.43 7.30
CA LYS A 79 -8.81 14.63 6.91
C LYS A 79 -7.95 15.62 6.12
N LYS A 80 -6.71 15.88 6.56
CA LYS A 80 -5.77 16.78 5.85
C LYS A 80 -5.46 16.28 4.44
N LEU A 81 -5.19 14.99 4.27
CA LEU A 81 -4.88 14.41 2.95
C LEU A 81 -6.07 14.53 1.98
N LYS A 82 -7.30 14.31 2.47
CA LYS A 82 -8.53 14.51 1.68
C LYS A 82 -8.75 15.96 1.27
N ASN A 83 -8.45 16.91 2.15
CA ASN A 83 -8.60 18.34 1.87
C ASN A 83 -7.55 18.83 0.86
N LEU A 84 -6.29 18.35 0.98
CA LEU A 84 -5.21 18.72 0.06
C LEU A 84 -5.45 18.19 -1.36
N GLY A 85 -6.04 16.99 -1.49
CA GLY A 85 -6.46 16.45 -2.78
C GLY A 85 -7.63 17.20 -3.44
N LYS A 86 -8.37 18.04 -2.69
CA LYS A 86 -9.49 18.83 -3.20
C LYS A 86 -9.07 20.23 -3.70
N SER A 87 -7.95 20.76 -3.21
CA SER A 87 -7.43 22.08 -3.62
C SER A 87 -6.47 22.03 -4.81
N LYS A 88 -5.96 20.86 -5.21
CA LYS A 88 -5.05 20.69 -6.36
C LYS A 88 -5.83 20.36 -7.65
N SER A 89 -6.73 21.25 -8.06
CA SER A 89 -7.42 21.20 -9.36
C SER A 89 -7.81 22.61 -9.78
N THR A 90 -6.83 23.50 -9.96
CA THR A 90 -7.00 24.78 -10.66
C THR A 90 -5.63 25.40 -10.92
N ASP A 91 -5.26 25.42 -12.21
CA ASP A 91 -4.48 26.43 -12.95
C ASP A 91 -3.03 26.78 -12.55
N THR A 92 -2.10 26.61 -13.51
CA THR A 92 -1.27 27.67 -14.14
C THR A 92 0.00 27.05 -14.77
N GLU A 93 0.24 27.36 -16.05
CA GLU A 93 1.38 26.98 -16.90
C GLU A 93 2.67 27.80 -16.62
N GLU A 94 3.84 27.21 -16.96
CA GLU A 94 5.19 27.79 -17.25
C GLU A 94 5.91 28.57 -16.10
N GLU A 95 7.20 28.44 -15.77
CA GLU A 95 8.46 28.11 -16.48
C GLU A 95 9.49 27.36 -15.59
N GLU A 96 10.57 26.93 -16.24
CA GLU A 96 11.68 26.02 -15.94
C GLU A 96 12.52 26.23 -14.65
N GLY A 97 13.10 25.12 -14.15
CA GLY A 97 14.17 25.13 -13.15
C GLY A 97 14.51 23.76 -12.53
N GLU A 98 15.38 23.02 -13.22
CA GLU A 98 16.42 22.10 -12.72
C GLU A 98 16.11 20.97 -11.71
N GLU A 99 16.28 19.75 -12.24
CA GLU A 99 16.81 18.49 -11.66
C GLU A 99 16.04 17.68 -10.59
N GLU A 100 16.09 16.36 -10.83
CA GLU A 100 15.84 15.20 -9.96
C GLU A 100 14.45 14.53 -9.98
N ASP A 101 14.48 13.29 -10.49
CA ASP A 101 13.58 12.15 -10.30
C ASP A 101 12.12 12.24 -10.84
N GLU A 102 12.00 12.05 -12.15
CA GLU A 102 10.76 11.66 -12.83
C GLU A 102 10.35 10.23 -12.47
N ASP A 103 9.52 10.09 -11.44
CA ASP A 103 8.64 8.94 -11.24
C ASP A 103 7.39 9.42 -10.49
N VAL A 104 6.25 9.66 -11.18
CA VAL A 104 4.82 9.64 -10.70
C VAL A 104 3.87 10.43 -11.64
N PRO A 105 2.59 10.04 -11.88
CA PRO A 105 1.99 8.73 -12.15
C PRO A 105 0.93 8.76 -13.30
N GLY A 106 0.73 7.67 -14.02
CA GLY A 106 -0.41 7.53 -14.94
C GLY A 106 -1.74 7.33 -14.20
N SER A 107 -2.48 8.42 -14.01
CA SER A 107 -3.88 8.41 -13.56
C SER A 107 -4.79 7.86 -14.66
N GLY A 108 -5.56 6.82 -14.32
CA GLY A 108 -6.80 6.47 -15.01
C GLY A 108 -6.71 5.44 -16.13
N ARG A 109 -6.97 4.16 -15.80
CA ARG A 109 -8.04 3.42 -16.46
C ARG A 109 -8.41 2.15 -15.71
N SER A 110 -9.67 2.09 -15.31
CA SER A 110 -10.42 0.86 -15.05
C SER A 110 -10.14 -0.16 -16.15
N VAL A 111 -9.47 -1.26 -15.81
CA VAL A 111 -9.53 -2.48 -16.60
C VAL A 111 -10.24 -3.51 -15.75
N VAL A 112 -11.46 -3.79 -16.20
CA VAL A 112 -12.38 -4.80 -15.69
C VAL A 112 -11.76 -6.20 -15.76
N LEU A 113 -11.82 -6.85 -14.60
CA LEU A 113 -11.91 -8.28 -14.29
C LEU A 113 -11.65 -9.28 -15.44
N GLY A 114 -10.55 -10.02 -15.30
CA GLY A 114 -10.46 -11.41 -15.72
C GLY A 114 -10.40 -12.27 -14.47
N GLU A 115 -11.51 -12.95 -14.16
CA GLU A 115 -11.57 -14.06 -13.22
C GLU A 115 -10.66 -15.20 -13.70
N ASP A 116 -10.39 -16.14 -12.78
CA ASP A 116 -9.58 -17.36 -12.94
C ASP A 116 -8.06 -17.22 -12.75
N SER A 117 -7.64 -17.31 -11.48
CA SER A 117 -6.77 -18.42 -11.06
C SER A 117 -6.67 -18.48 -9.54
N GLN A 118 -7.36 -19.48 -9.00
CA GLN A 118 -7.21 -20.12 -7.68
C GLN A 118 -5.94 -19.69 -6.90
N LEU A 119 -6.12 -18.88 -5.84
CA LEU A 119 -5.07 -18.60 -4.85
C LEU A 119 -5.30 -19.46 -3.59
N PRO A 120 -4.24 -20.04 -3.00
CA PRO A 120 -4.40 -20.95 -1.88
C PRO A 120 -4.73 -20.20 -0.59
N ALA A 121 -5.71 -20.77 0.13
CA ALA A 121 -5.92 -20.74 1.59
C ALA A 121 -5.65 -19.45 2.37
N GLN A 122 -6.75 -18.77 2.70
CA GLN A 122 -7.12 -18.32 4.05
C GLN A 122 -5.99 -18.12 5.09
N GLY A 123 -5.85 -16.87 5.53
CA GLY A 123 -5.91 -16.53 6.96
C GLY A 123 -4.91 -17.19 7.92
N SER A 124 -3.64 -17.31 7.54
CA SER A 124 -2.61 -17.69 8.52
C SER A 124 -2.02 -16.46 9.18
N ILE A 125 -2.24 -16.34 10.50
CA ILE A 125 -1.57 -15.36 11.38
C ILE A 125 -0.05 -15.56 11.23
N PRO A 126 0.73 -14.54 10.83
CA PRO A 126 2.19 -14.56 10.81
C PRO A 126 2.70 -15.05 12.15
N GLN A 127 3.63 -16.01 12.11
CA GLN A 127 4.19 -16.69 13.28
C GLN A 127 4.69 -15.70 14.34
N ASP A 128 5.19 -14.54 13.92
CA ASP A 128 5.71 -13.48 14.79
C ASP A 128 4.65 -12.87 15.73
N MET A 129 3.38 -12.82 15.29
CA MET A 129 2.28 -12.31 16.11
C MET A 129 1.63 -13.38 16.99
N GLN A 130 1.79 -14.67 16.65
CA GLN A 130 1.36 -15.75 17.55
C GLN A 130 2.10 -15.62 18.88
N SER A 131 3.40 -15.32 18.85
CA SER A 131 4.20 -15.11 20.06
C SER A 131 3.67 -14.00 20.98
N ILE A 132 3.11 -12.93 20.42
CA ILE A 132 2.60 -11.79 21.22
C ILE A 132 1.25 -12.16 21.86
N VAL A 133 0.35 -12.79 21.10
CA VAL A 133 -0.96 -13.24 21.61
C VAL A 133 -0.80 -14.30 22.71
N TYR A 134 0.12 -15.26 22.53
CA TYR A 134 0.38 -16.29 23.54
C TYR A 134 1.18 -15.78 24.75
N SER A 135 1.85 -14.62 24.65
CA SER A 135 2.60 -14.02 25.76
C SER A 135 1.77 -13.09 26.64
N LEU A 136 0.66 -12.52 26.15
CA LEU A 136 -0.19 -11.60 26.92
C LEU A 136 -1.37 -12.26 27.64
N ALA A 137 -1.57 -13.57 27.47
CA ALA A 137 -2.63 -14.30 28.17
C ALA A 137 -2.06 -15.12 29.34
N PRO A 138 -2.13 -14.65 30.61
CA PRO A 138 -2.19 -15.57 31.71
C PRO A 138 -3.61 -16.17 31.70
N PHE A 139 -3.71 -17.39 31.15
CA PHE A 139 -4.88 -18.28 31.14
C PHE A 139 -5.94 -18.10 30.03
N THR A 140 -6.30 -19.27 29.48
CA THR A 140 -7.44 -19.62 28.60
C THR A 140 -7.26 -19.43 27.09
N ILE A 141 -6.98 -20.54 26.40
CA ILE A 141 -7.89 -21.22 25.46
C ILE A 141 -7.37 -22.66 25.33
N SER A 142 -8.03 -23.59 26.04
CA SER A 142 -8.17 -24.97 25.57
C SER A 142 -9.35 -24.97 24.61
N VAL A 143 -9.08 -25.13 23.31
CA VAL A 143 -9.80 -26.00 22.38
C VAL A 143 -8.81 -26.44 21.32
#